data_AF-A0A962RQS8-F1
#
_entry.id   AF-A0A962RQS8-F1
#
_cell.length_a   1.000
_cell.length_b   1.000
_cell.length_c   1.000
_cell.angle_alpha   90.00
_cell.angle_beta   90.00
_cell.angle_gamma   90.00
#
_symmetry.space_group_name_H-M   'P 1'
#
loop_
_entity.id
_entity.type
_entity.pdbx_description
1 polymer ?
#
loop_
_entity_poly.entity_id
_entity_poly.type
_entity_poly.pdbx_seq_one_letter_code
_entity_poly.pdbx_strand_id
1 'polypeptide(L)'
;MDHDTTPDRAAPARACAHVAGRTSADRAARHRDARGAPTRKASRCVTVACLLLLLSPLGAAAGDDAPGAPLPASAVPRWTAAGELVLPENHRHWVFLGSPLTPNGLNGGQAGFPEFHNVYIHPEALRRYQRDGAFAEGTILVKELQLTRPGDGADGSGVEASGRGYFPGTPNGIDIAVKDSARFAATGGWGFFNFGHHAPPYAATAAAAPAAACADCHAANATKEMVFSKFYAPILDAE
;
A
#
# COMPACT_ATOMS: atom_id res chain seq x y z
N MET A 1 30.07 58.83 4.35
CA MET A 1 31.29 58.06 4.01
C MET A 1 31.08 56.66 4.56
N ASP A 2 30.09 55.90 4.11
CA ASP A 2 29.79 55.44 2.74
C ASP A 2 30.85 54.50 2.16
N HIS A 3 30.38 53.24 2.04
CA HIS A 3 30.76 52.17 1.12
C HIS A 3 32.18 51.60 1.27
N ASP A 4 32.37 50.27 1.30
CA ASP A 4 31.98 49.38 0.21
C ASP A 4 31.89 47.90 0.70
N THR A 5 30.74 47.27 0.48
CA THR A 5 30.53 45.82 0.63
C THR A 5 30.19 45.28 -0.75
N THR A 6 31.11 44.52 -1.33
CA THR A 6 30.91 43.77 -2.57
C THR A 6 30.02 42.55 -2.29
N PRO A 7 28.96 42.27 -3.08
CA PRO A 7 28.28 40.99 -3.02
C PRO A 7 28.90 39.99 -4.02
N ASP A 8 29.19 38.80 -3.51
CA ASP A 8 29.65 37.65 -4.28
C ASP A 8 28.53 37.13 -5.21
N ARG A 9 28.93 36.75 -6.42
CA ARG A 9 28.03 36.37 -7.52
C ARG A 9 27.53 34.94 -7.29
N ALA A 10 26.22 34.80 -7.08
CA ALA A 10 25.53 33.51 -7.17
C ALA A 10 25.65 32.90 -8.59
N ALA A 11 26.05 31.63 -8.65
CA ALA A 11 26.06 30.83 -9.87
C ALA A 11 24.62 30.39 -10.25
N PRO A 12 24.24 30.37 -11.53
CA PRO A 12 22.88 30.01 -11.92
C PRO A 12 22.66 28.48 -11.92
N ALA A 13 21.56 28.08 -11.28
CA ALA A 13 21.02 26.73 -11.36
C ALA A 13 20.55 26.41 -12.79
N ARG A 14 20.97 25.26 -13.31
CA ARG A 14 20.52 24.73 -14.61
C ARG A 14 19.07 24.26 -14.50
N ALA A 15 18.16 24.95 -15.19
CA ALA A 15 16.79 24.51 -15.40
C ALA A 15 16.74 23.27 -16.32
N CYS A 16 15.96 22.26 -15.94
CA CYS A 16 15.63 21.13 -16.81
C CYS A 16 14.57 21.57 -17.84
N ALA A 17 14.86 21.31 -19.12
CA ALA A 17 14.01 21.67 -20.24
C ALA A 17 12.73 20.82 -20.32
N HIS A 18 11.63 21.48 -20.70
CA HIS A 18 10.36 20.88 -21.09
C HIS A 18 10.51 19.94 -22.30
N VAL A 19 9.96 18.73 -22.19
CA VAL A 19 9.65 17.87 -23.34
C VAL A 19 8.23 18.21 -23.79
N ALA A 20 8.12 18.91 -24.92
CA ALA A 20 6.87 19.10 -25.64
C ALA A 20 6.62 17.88 -26.55
N GLY A 21 5.58 17.11 -26.25
CA GLY A 21 5.11 15.99 -27.07
C GLY A 21 4.29 16.47 -28.27
N ARG A 22 4.59 15.93 -29.46
CA ARG A 22 3.96 16.26 -30.74
C ARG A 22 2.64 15.48 -30.95
N THR A 23 1.61 16.25 -31.30
CA THR A 23 0.52 16.03 -32.28
C THR A 23 -0.05 14.61 -32.50
N SER A 24 -1.33 14.45 -32.17
CA SER A 24 -2.21 13.39 -32.67
C SER A 24 -3.03 13.90 -33.87
N ALA A 25 -2.62 13.53 -35.08
CA ALA A 25 -3.43 13.66 -36.28
C ALA A 25 -3.05 12.55 -37.26
N ASP A 26 -3.81 11.45 -37.25
CA ASP A 26 -4.25 10.75 -38.45
C ASP A 26 -4.98 9.46 -38.07
N ARG A 27 -6.31 9.50 -38.17
CA ARG A 27 -7.13 8.28 -38.26
C ARG A 27 -8.24 8.53 -39.24
N ALA A 28 -8.00 8.21 -40.51
CA ALA A 28 -9.04 8.17 -41.52
C ALA A 28 -8.83 7.04 -42.53
N ALA A 29 -9.86 6.18 -42.56
CA ALA A 29 -10.43 5.49 -43.72
C ALA A 29 -9.68 4.32 -44.38
N ARG A 30 -10.39 3.19 -44.52
CA ARG A 30 -10.98 2.62 -45.77
C ARG A 30 -11.47 1.19 -45.50
N HIS A 31 -12.78 0.91 -45.57
CA HIS A 31 -13.61 0.53 -46.74
C HIS A 31 -13.38 -0.89 -47.32
N ARG A 32 -14.39 -1.73 -47.07
CA ARG A 32 -15.10 -2.69 -47.97
C ARG A 32 -14.35 -3.79 -48.74
N ASP A 33 -14.68 -5.02 -48.35
CA ASP A 33 -15.50 -6.00 -49.09
C ASP A 33 -14.99 -6.49 -50.46
N ALA A 34 -14.64 -7.78 -50.56
CA ALA A 34 -14.73 -8.54 -51.82
C ALA A 34 -14.81 -10.05 -51.59
N ARG A 35 -15.88 -10.61 -52.16
CA ARG A 35 -16.28 -12.01 -52.26
C ARG A 35 -15.30 -12.86 -53.09
N GLY A 36 -15.22 -14.15 -52.75
CA GLY A 36 -14.61 -15.17 -53.62
C GLY A 36 -14.89 -16.59 -53.14
N ALA A 37 -15.88 -17.24 -53.73
CA ALA A 37 -16.06 -18.70 -53.82
C ALA A 37 -16.09 -19.03 -55.33
N PRO A 38 -15.83 -20.26 -55.86
CA PRO A 38 -16.44 -21.49 -55.33
C PRO A 38 -15.78 -22.88 -55.61
N THR A 39 -16.40 -23.91 -55.02
CA THR A 39 -16.59 -25.31 -55.45
C THR A 39 -15.43 -26.33 -55.52
N ARG A 40 -15.65 -27.51 -54.90
CA ARG A 40 -15.81 -28.82 -55.57
C ARG A 40 -16.34 -29.92 -54.62
N LYS A 41 -17.46 -30.53 -55.05
CA LYS A 41 -17.94 -31.95 -55.00
C LYS A 41 -17.06 -32.98 -54.24
N ALA A 42 -17.53 -34.06 -53.60
CA ALA A 42 -18.83 -34.71 -53.42
C ALA A 42 -18.68 -35.90 -52.44
N SER A 43 -19.83 -36.49 -52.05
CA SER A 43 -20.06 -37.89 -51.64
C SER A 43 -19.81 -38.35 -50.20
N ARG A 44 -20.95 -38.40 -49.46
CA ARG A 44 -21.55 -39.56 -48.75
C ARG A 44 -20.64 -40.45 -47.89
N CYS A 45 -20.87 -40.40 -46.58
CA CYS A 45 -21.08 -41.61 -45.78
C CYS A 45 -21.94 -41.27 -44.55
N VAL A 46 -23.14 -41.85 -44.51
CA VAL A 46 -24.04 -41.81 -43.35
C VAL A 46 -23.39 -42.67 -42.26
N THR A 47 -23.06 -42.06 -41.13
CA THR A 47 -22.88 -42.80 -39.87
C THR A 47 -23.53 -41.97 -38.77
N VAL A 48 -24.67 -42.44 -38.28
CA VAL A 48 -25.34 -41.90 -37.10
C VAL A 48 -24.49 -42.31 -35.90
N ALA A 49 -23.64 -41.41 -35.41
CA ALA A 49 -22.96 -41.54 -34.14
C ALA A 49 -23.74 -40.72 -33.11
N CYS A 50 -24.41 -41.42 -32.18
CA CYS A 50 -25.02 -40.82 -31.00
C CYS A 50 -23.93 -40.12 -30.19
N LEU A 51 -23.83 -38.80 -30.32
CA LEU A 51 -23.00 -37.95 -29.48
C LEU A 51 -23.72 -37.80 -28.12
N LEU A 52 -23.38 -38.65 -27.16
CA LEU A 52 -23.67 -38.40 -25.75
C LEU A 52 -22.80 -37.20 -25.33
N LEU A 53 -23.39 -36.01 -25.37
CA LEU A 53 -22.84 -34.80 -24.75
C LEU A 53 -22.78 -35.05 -23.25
N LEU A 54 -21.63 -35.54 -22.78
CA LEU A 54 -21.23 -35.43 -21.39
C LEU A 54 -21.04 -33.93 -21.10
N LEU A 55 -22.12 -33.28 -20.65
CA LEU A 55 -22.02 -32.00 -19.96
C LEU A 55 -21.20 -32.24 -18.70
N SER A 56 -19.87 -32.14 -18.84
CA SER A 56 -19.02 -31.90 -17.69
C SER A 56 -19.45 -30.55 -17.13
N PRO A 57 -19.93 -30.45 -15.88
CA PRO A 57 -20.08 -29.14 -15.29
C PRO A 57 -18.67 -28.57 -15.24
N LEU A 58 -18.44 -27.49 -15.99
CA LEU A 58 -17.38 -26.55 -15.65
C LEU A 58 -17.71 -26.14 -14.20
N GLY A 59 -17.05 -26.78 -13.25
CA GLY A 59 -17.02 -26.32 -11.88
C GLY A 59 -16.37 -24.95 -11.92
N ALA A 60 -17.19 -23.91 -12.00
CA ALA A 60 -16.74 -22.58 -11.64
C ALA A 60 -16.18 -22.72 -10.22
N ALA A 61 -14.89 -22.46 -10.07
CA ALA A 61 -14.28 -22.22 -8.77
C ALA A 61 -14.88 -20.91 -8.20
N ALA A 62 -16.16 -20.94 -7.87
CA ALA A 62 -16.86 -19.90 -7.15
C ALA A 62 -16.55 -20.14 -5.67
N GLY A 63 -15.36 -19.75 -5.24
CA GLY A 63 -14.91 -19.92 -3.86
C GLY A 63 -14.20 -18.70 -3.31
N ASP A 64 -13.32 -18.09 -4.09
CA ASP A 64 -12.38 -17.10 -3.54
C ASP A 64 -12.86 -15.64 -3.64
N ASP A 65 -13.82 -15.35 -4.53
CA ASP A 65 -14.25 -13.96 -4.83
C ASP A 65 -15.58 -13.54 -4.19
N ALA A 66 -16.19 -14.36 -3.34
CA ALA A 66 -17.42 -13.98 -2.65
C ALA A 66 -17.16 -12.84 -1.62
N PRO A 67 -18.06 -11.85 -1.50
CA PRO A 67 -18.03 -10.92 -0.38
C PRO A 67 -18.07 -11.69 0.95
N GLY A 68 -17.20 -11.33 1.89
CA GLY A 68 -17.06 -12.05 3.16
C GLY A 68 -16.12 -13.26 3.15
N ALA A 69 -15.60 -13.70 1.99
CA ALA A 69 -14.64 -14.82 1.94
C ALA A 69 -13.38 -14.54 2.79
N PRO A 70 -12.75 -15.55 3.43
CA PRO A 70 -11.49 -15.37 4.13
C PRO A 70 -10.37 -14.89 3.19
N LEU A 71 -9.46 -14.06 3.71
CA LEU A 71 -8.22 -13.74 3.00
C LEU A 71 -7.33 -15.00 2.89
N PRO A 72 -6.46 -15.11 1.87
CA PRO A 72 -5.56 -16.25 1.77
C PRO A 72 -4.56 -16.30 2.93
N ALA A 73 -4.01 -17.48 3.20
CA ALA A 73 -3.11 -17.72 4.33
C ALA A 73 -1.89 -16.77 4.39
N SER A 74 -1.40 -16.29 3.24
CA SER A 74 -0.28 -15.33 3.17
C SER A 74 -0.66 -13.91 3.60
N ALA A 75 -1.96 -13.59 3.62
CA ALA A 75 -2.51 -12.26 3.87
C ALA A 75 -3.10 -12.09 5.27
N VAL A 76 -3.16 -13.17 6.06
CA VAL A 76 -3.74 -13.19 7.41
C VAL A 76 -2.66 -13.27 8.50
N PRO A 77 -2.94 -12.78 9.72
CA PRO A 77 -1.99 -12.81 10.82
C PRO A 77 -1.65 -14.24 11.24
N ARG A 78 -0.37 -14.47 11.57
CA ARG A 78 0.07 -15.68 12.26
C ARG A 78 0.19 -15.38 13.75
N TRP A 79 -0.28 -16.31 14.58
CA TRP A 79 -0.27 -16.17 16.02
C TRP A 79 0.59 -17.27 16.66
N THR A 80 1.32 -16.93 17.72
CA THR A 80 1.96 -17.94 18.57
C THR A 80 0.92 -18.67 19.43
N ALA A 81 1.32 -19.77 20.07
CA ALA A 81 0.48 -20.46 21.05
C ALA A 81 0.08 -19.56 22.24
N ALA A 82 0.91 -18.56 22.56
CA ALA A 82 0.62 -17.55 23.59
C ALA A 82 -0.31 -16.42 23.10
N GLY A 83 -0.71 -16.44 21.82
CA GLY A 83 -1.59 -15.44 21.23
C GLY A 83 -0.90 -14.16 20.78
N GLU A 84 0.44 -14.15 20.71
CA GLU A 84 1.22 -13.02 20.18
C GLU A 84 1.22 -13.01 18.66
N LEU A 85 1.20 -11.82 18.06
CA LEU A 85 1.34 -11.65 16.62
C LEU A 85 2.76 -11.97 16.20
N VAL A 86 2.94 -12.84 15.20
CA VAL A 86 4.23 -13.07 14.55
C VAL A 86 4.46 -11.97 13.52
N LEU A 87 5.66 -11.37 13.52
CA LEU A 87 6.03 -10.33 12.56
C LEU A 87 5.85 -10.84 11.12
N PRO A 88 5.07 -10.15 10.27
CA PRO A 88 4.92 -10.54 8.87
C PRO A 88 6.23 -10.42 8.11
N GLU A 89 6.64 -11.52 7.50
CA GLU A 89 7.81 -11.58 6.63
C GLU A 89 7.54 -10.84 5.32
N ASN A 90 8.59 -10.28 4.72
CA ASN A 90 8.52 -9.62 3.41
C ASN A 90 7.48 -8.49 3.28
N HIS A 91 7.06 -7.88 4.40
CA HIS A 91 6.08 -6.76 4.38
C HIS A 91 6.53 -5.57 3.52
N ARG A 92 7.84 -5.39 3.29
CA ARG A 92 8.37 -4.37 2.36
C ARG A 92 8.05 -4.65 0.87
N HIS A 93 7.59 -5.86 0.53
CA HIS A 93 7.08 -6.20 -0.81
C HIS A 93 5.55 -6.09 -0.91
N TRP A 94 4.88 -5.69 0.17
CA TRP A 94 3.45 -5.42 0.15
C TRP A 94 3.17 -4.05 -0.51
N VAL A 95 1.89 -3.73 -0.70
CA VAL A 95 1.53 -2.44 -1.29
C VAL A 95 1.78 -1.35 -0.26
N PHE A 96 2.68 -0.41 -0.60
CA PHE A 96 2.87 0.83 0.13
C PHE A 96 1.63 1.71 -0.03
N LEU A 97 1.10 2.21 1.09
CA LEU A 97 -0.10 3.06 1.15
C LEU A 97 0.22 4.55 1.26
N GLY A 98 1.33 4.89 1.92
CA GLY A 98 1.72 6.26 2.17
C GLY A 98 2.77 6.37 3.27
N SER A 99 3.35 7.56 3.37
CA SER A 99 4.37 7.87 4.37
C SER A 99 4.14 9.25 5.01
N PRO A 100 3.22 9.35 5.98
CA PRO A 100 3.21 10.49 6.91
C PRO A 100 4.60 10.70 7.53
N LEU A 101 4.86 11.94 7.95
CA LEU A 101 6.15 12.34 8.51
C LEU A 101 5.93 13.22 9.73
N THR A 102 6.54 12.84 10.85
CA THR A 102 6.57 13.63 12.08
C THR A 102 8.03 13.83 12.53
N PRO A 103 8.73 14.87 12.05
CA PRO A 103 10.14 15.07 12.35
C PRO A 103 10.35 15.53 13.80
N ASN A 104 11.41 15.07 14.46
CA ASN A 104 11.79 15.46 15.81
C ASN A 104 11.93 16.98 15.94
N GLY A 105 12.59 17.63 14.99
CA GLY A 105 12.78 19.09 15.01
C GLY A 105 11.48 19.90 14.95
N LEU A 106 10.39 19.32 14.42
CA LEU A 106 9.06 19.93 14.42
C LEU A 106 8.20 19.51 15.62
N ASN A 107 8.71 18.64 16.48
CA ASN A 107 7.98 18.03 17.60
C ASN A 107 8.78 18.13 18.91
N GLY A 108 9.36 19.31 19.18
CA GLY A 108 10.06 19.57 20.44
C GLY A 108 11.32 18.72 20.66
N GLY A 109 11.93 18.22 19.59
CA GLY A 109 13.09 17.33 19.62
C GLY A 109 12.75 15.85 19.82
N GLN A 110 11.48 15.51 20.05
CA GLN A 110 11.05 14.13 20.33
C GLN A 110 9.63 13.87 19.80
N ALA A 111 9.55 13.43 18.55
CA ALA A 111 8.29 12.95 17.98
C ALA A 111 7.86 11.65 18.69
N GLY A 112 6.54 11.46 18.84
CA GLY A 112 5.99 10.23 19.40
C GLY A 112 6.28 8.98 18.55
N PHE A 113 6.45 9.17 17.24
CA PHE A 113 6.82 8.13 16.29
C PHE A 113 7.89 8.66 15.32
N PRO A 114 9.18 8.60 15.68
CA PRO A 114 10.25 9.17 14.87
C PRO A 114 10.60 8.26 13.66
N GLU A 115 10.49 8.69 12.41
CA GLU A 115 9.92 9.97 11.92
C GLU A 115 9.05 9.80 10.67
N PHE A 116 9.55 9.18 9.60
CA PHE A 116 8.75 8.73 8.45
C PHE A 116 7.98 7.46 8.82
N HIS A 117 6.72 7.37 8.39
CA HIS A 117 5.80 6.27 8.73
C HIS A 117 5.41 5.50 7.47
N ASN A 118 6.26 4.62 6.97
CA ASN A 118 5.94 3.85 5.77
C ASN A 118 4.87 2.80 6.10
N VAL A 119 3.66 2.97 5.57
CA VAL A 119 2.54 2.06 5.83
C VAL A 119 2.31 1.12 4.67
N TYR A 120 2.13 -0.17 4.97
CA TYR A 120 1.96 -1.25 4.00
C TYR A 120 0.73 -2.08 4.30
N ILE A 121 0.09 -2.59 3.24
CA ILE A 121 -1.03 -3.53 3.29
C ILE A 121 -0.80 -4.69 2.32
N HIS A 122 -1.14 -5.91 2.72
CA HIS A 122 -1.03 -7.05 1.82
C HIS A 122 -1.92 -6.85 0.57
N PRO A 123 -1.44 -7.18 -0.65
CA PRO A 123 -2.17 -6.91 -1.90
C PRO A 123 -3.61 -7.45 -1.96
N GLU A 124 -3.87 -8.65 -1.43
CA GLU A 124 -5.24 -9.18 -1.29
C GLU A 124 -6.13 -8.35 -0.37
N ALA A 125 -5.62 -7.96 0.80
CA ALA A 125 -6.39 -7.15 1.73
C ALA A 125 -6.74 -5.78 1.11
N LEU A 126 -5.84 -5.22 0.29
CA LEU A 126 -6.14 -4.02 -0.49
C LEU A 126 -7.22 -4.26 -1.54
N ARG A 127 -7.08 -5.30 -2.38
CA ARG A 127 -8.11 -5.63 -3.38
C ARG A 127 -9.47 -5.82 -2.74
N ARG A 128 -9.49 -6.48 -1.60
CA ARG A 128 -10.69 -6.70 -0.81
C ARG A 128 -11.28 -5.41 -0.28
N TYR A 129 -10.45 -4.51 0.25
CA TYR A 129 -10.88 -3.18 0.67
C TYR A 129 -11.46 -2.38 -0.49
N GLN A 130 -10.79 -2.34 -1.65
CA GLN A 130 -11.25 -1.61 -2.82
C GLN A 130 -12.58 -2.11 -3.36
N ARG A 131 -12.78 -3.43 -3.34
CA ARG A 131 -14.03 -4.07 -3.78
C ARG A 131 -15.20 -3.83 -2.82
N ASP A 132 -14.96 -4.05 -1.52
CA ASP A 132 -16.03 -4.10 -0.52
C ASP A 132 -16.21 -2.76 0.22
N GLY A 133 -15.25 -1.84 0.10
CA GLY A 133 -15.21 -0.58 0.83
C GLY A 133 -14.92 -0.73 2.32
N ALA A 134 -14.47 -1.90 2.79
CA ALA A 134 -14.16 -2.18 4.20
C ALA A 134 -12.97 -3.11 4.33
N PHE A 135 -12.20 -2.99 5.42
CA PHE A 135 -11.09 -3.92 5.67
C PHE A 135 -11.65 -5.31 6.00
N ALA A 136 -11.16 -6.37 5.37
CA ALA A 136 -11.59 -7.73 5.71
C ALA A 136 -10.97 -8.20 7.03
N GLU A 137 -11.64 -9.16 7.69
CA GLU A 137 -11.05 -9.87 8.83
C GLU A 137 -9.70 -10.48 8.46
N GLY A 138 -8.73 -10.37 9.36
CA GLY A 138 -7.34 -10.74 9.13
C GLY A 138 -6.52 -9.68 8.38
N THR A 139 -7.07 -8.52 8.01
CA THR A 139 -6.27 -7.44 7.42
C THR A 139 -5.14 -7.01 8.36
N ILE A 140 -3.94 -6.89 7.81
CA ILE A 140 -2.74 -6.41 8.50
C ILE A 140 -2.30 -5.08 7.87
N LEU A 141 -2.08 -4.07 8.70
CA LEU A 141 -1.41 -2.83 8.34
C LEU A 141 -0.07 -2.75 9.08
N VAL A 142 1.03 -2.71 8.34
CA VAL A 142 2.38 -2.56 8.89
C VAL A 142 2.81 -1.12 8.74
N LYS A 143 3.17 -0.46 9.85
CA LYS A 143 3.83 0.86 9.85
C LYS A 143 5.30 0.65 10.22
N GLU A 144 6.18 0.77 9.24
CA GLU A 144 7.63 0.80 9.47
C GLU A 144 8.11 2.24 9.63
N LEU A 145 8.76 2.52 10.75
CA LEU A 145 9.37 3.81 11.03
C LEU A 145 10.73 3.91 10.33
N GLN A 146 11.04 5.08 9.80
CA GLN A 146 12.39 5.45 9.36
C GLN A 146 12.75 6.81 9.96
N LEU A 147 13.99 6.96 10.42
CA LEU A 147 14.52 8.27 10.81
C LEU A 147 14.66 9.16 9.56
N THR A 148 14.80 10.45 9.79
CA THR A 148 15.30 11.38 8.78
C THR A 148 16.84 11.31 8.72
N ARG A 149 17.41 11.60 7.55
CA ARG A 149 18.86 11.87 7.44
C ARG A 149 19.17 13.15 8.21
N PRO A 150 20.35 13.25 8.87
CA PRO A 150 20.77 14.48 9.50
C PRO A 150 20.76 15.63 8.48
N GLY A 151 20.16 16.75 8.87
CA GLY A 151 20.13 17.99 8.10
C GLY A 151 20.69 19.15 8.91
N ASP A 152 21.27 20.15 8.22
CA ASP A 152 21.87 21.33 8.85
C ASP A 152 20.84 22.41 9.20
N GLY A 153 19.56 22.21 8.85
CA GLY A 153 18.47 23.11 9.24
C GLY A 153 18.16 23.04 10.73
N ALA A 154 17.77 24.16 11.34
CA ALA A 154 17.39 24.22 12.76
C ALA A 154 16.18 23.33 13.11
N ASP A 155 15.34 23.00 12.13
CA ASP A 155 14.23 22.05 12.22
C ASP A 155 14.64 20.60 11.88
N GLY A 156 15.92 20.34 11.64
CA GLY A 156 16.47 19.05 11.21
C GLY A 156 16.34 18.76 9.71
N SER A 157 15.79 19.69 8.91
CA SER A 157 15.71 19.51 7.45
C SER A 157 17.08 19.65 6.78
N GLY A 158 17.29 18.93 5.68
CA GLY A 158 18.47 19.00 4.82
C GLY A 158 18.15 19.59 3.45
N VAL A 159 19.19 19.85 2.66
CA VAL A 159 19.06 20.25 1.26
C VAL A 159 19.63 19.15 0.38
N GLU A 160 18.81 18.62 -0.52
CA GLU A 160 19.21 17.67 -1.56
C GLU A 160 18.94 18.25 -2.95
N ALA A 161 19.25 17.49 -4.01
CA ALA A 161 19.09 17.93 -5.40
C ALA A 161 17.66 18.41 -5.75
N SER A 162 16.62 17.92 -5.07
CA SER A 162 15.22 18.33 -5.26
C SER A 162 14.78 19.51 -4.38
N GLY A 163 15.67 20.07 -3.56
CA GLY A 163 15.40 21.19 -2.67
C GLY A 163 15.52 20.85 -1.17
N ARG A 164 15.09 21.79 -0.33
CA ARG A 164 15.08 21.64 1.13
C ARG A 164 13.91 20.76 1.56
N GLY A 165 14.18 19.79 2.41
CA GLY A 165 13.15 18.88 2.92
C GLY A 165 13.70 17.90 3.95
N TYR A 166 12.92 16.86 4.21
CA TYR A 166 13.34 15.71 5.01
C TYR A 166 13.52 14.53 4.07
N PHE A 167 14.57 13.76 4.28
CA PHE A 167 14.93 12.62 3.43
C PHE A 167 15.06 11.37 4.30
N PRO A 168 14.59 10.21 3.84
CA PRO A 168 14.57 9.00 4.66
C PRO A 168 15.99 8.50 4.96
N GLY A 169 16.20 8.15 6.22
CA GLY A 169 17.40 7.57 6.78
C GLY A 169 17.20 6.09 7.14
N THR A 170 17.73 5.67 8.27
CA THR A 170 17.70 4.26 8.70
C THR A 170 16.32 3.86 9.25
N PRO A 171 15.90 2.59 9.07
CA PRO A 171 14.72 2.05 9.76
C PRO A 171 14.82 2.16 11.28
N ASN A 172 13.69 2.36 11.94
CA ASN A 172 13.60 2.71 13.36
C ASN A 172 12.37 2.14 14.08
N GLY A 173 11.83 1.03 13.59
CA GLY A 173 10.79 0.31 14.31
C GLY A 173 9.63 -0.14 13.45
N ILE A 174 8.80 -0.98 14.04
CA ILE A 174 7.58 -1.50 13.42
C ILE A 174 6.43 -1.46 14.43
N ASP A 175 5.33 -0.85 14.03
CA ASP A 175 4.02 -1.02 14.66
C ASP A 175 3.07 -1.70 13.67
N ILE A 176 2.18 -2.56 14.16
CA ILE A 176 1.21 -3.28 13.32
C ILE A 176 -0.19 -3.12 13.90
N ALA A 177 -1.17 -2.91 13.03
CA ALA A 177 -2.59 -3.03 13.34
C ALA A 177 -3.18 -4.24 12.61
N VAL A 178 -4.01 -5.03 13.30
CA VAL A 178 -4.67 -6.22 12.74
C VAL A 178 -6.17 -6.13 13.00
N LYS A 179 -6.97 -6.33 11.96
CA LYS A 179 -8.42 -6.52 12.09
C LYS A 179 -8.72 -7.97 12.46
N ASP A 180 -9.30 -8.17 13.63
CA ASP A 180 -9.82 -9.46 14.10
C ASP A 180 -10.91 -9.15 15.13
N SER A 181 -12.16 -9.07 14.65
CA SER A 181 -13.30 -8.65 15.46
C SER A 181 -13.61 -9.61 16.60
N ALA A 182 -13.28 -10.89 16.44
CA ALA A 182 -13.46 -11.90 17.48
C ALA A 182 -12.40 -11.75 18.59
N ARG A 183 -11.12 -11.62 18.23
CA ARG A 183 -10.00 -11.50 19.19
C ARG A 183 -9.98 -10.14 19.89
N PHE A 184 -10.40 -9.09 19.20
CA PHE A 184 -10.24 -7.69 19.66
C PHE A 184 -11.57 -6.97 19.86
N ALA A 185 -12.63 -7.68 20.26
CA ALA A 185 -13.95 -7.11 20.51
C ALA A 185 -13.93 -5.91 21.48
N ALA A 186 -13.03 -5.91 22.47
CA ALA A 186 -12.88 -4.84 23.45
C ALA A 186 -12.23 -3.56 22.90
N THR A 187 -11.59 -3.61 21.74
CA THR A 187 -10.86 -2.49 21.10
C THR A 187 -11.41 -2.17 19.72
N GLY A 188 -12.72 -2.37 19.52
CA GLY A 188 -13.39 -2.07 18.26
C GLY A 188 -13.05 -3.04 17.13
N GLY A 189 -12.59 -4.25 17.46
CA GLY A 189 -12.22 -5.30 16.52
C GLY A 189 -10.82 -5.16 15.92
N TRP A 190 -9.97 -4.33 16.52
CA TRP A 190 -8.59 -4.10 16.07
C TRP A 190 -7.57 -4.31 17.19
N GLY A 191 -6.55 -5.11 16.89
CA GLY A 191 -5.38 -5.30 17.76
C GLY A 191 -4.21 -4.47 17.27
N PHE A 192 -3.41 -3.96 18.22
CA PHE A 192 -2.24 -3.11 17.96
C PHE A 192 -1.00 -3.74 18.57
N PHE A 193 0.12 -3.70 17.86
CA PHE A 193 1.33 -4.44 18.20
C PHE A 193 2.56 -3.59 17.96
N ASN A 194 3.52 -3.64 18.88
CA ASN A 194 4.80 -2.94 18.77
C ASN A 194 5.92 -3.97 18.75
N PHE A 195 6.78 -3.91 17.73
CA PHE A 195 7.91 -4.82 17.54
C PHE A 195 9.26 -4.17 17.87
N GLY A 196 9.23 -3.03 18.56
CA GLY A 196 10.37 -2.19 18.91
C GLY A 196 10.44 -0.90 18.09
N HIS A 197 10.86 0.20 18.73
CA HIS A 197 11.17 1.50 18.11
C HIS A 197 12.68 1.75 18.14
N HIS A 198 13.43 0.92 17.43
CA HIS A 198 14.88 0.97 17.30
C HIS A 198 15.30 0.42 15.93
N ALA A 199 16.58 0.48 15.57
CA ALA A 199 17.06 -0.15 14.35
C ALA A 199 16.88 -1.69 14.38
N PRO A 200 16.72 -2.37 13.22
CA PRO A 200 16.66 -3.82 13.15
C PRO A 200 17.85 -4.52 13.82
N PRO A 201 17.70 -5.77 14.31
CA PRO A 201 16.54 -6.65 14.15
C PRO A 201 15.39 -6.29 15.10
N TYR A 202 14.16 -6.42 14.61
CA TYR A 202 12.94 -6.23 15.41
C TYR A 202 12.57 -7.52 16.16
N ALA A 203 11.66 -7.40 17.13
CA ALA A 203 11.09 -8.58 17.79
C ALA A 203 10.46 -9.55 16.75
N ALA A 204 10.55 -10.85 17.00
CA ALA A 204 9.90 -11.84 16.14
C ALA A 204 8.39 -11.93 16.37
N THR A 205 7.96 -11.63 17.59
CA THR A 205 6.56 -11.67 18.04
C THR A 205 6.25 -10.48 18.94
N ALA A 206 4.98 -10.13 19.05
CA ALA A 206 4.51 -9.08 19.95
C ALA A 206 3.13 -9.42 20.54
N ALA A 207 2.95 -9.18 21.83
CA ALA A 207 1.62 -9.20 22.45
C ALA A 207 0.80 -7.98 22.02
N ALA A 208 -0.52 -8.10 22.06
CA ALA A 208 -1.40 -6.96 21.80
C ALA A 208 -1.21 -5.88 22.88
N ALA A 209 -1.04 -4.64 22.45
CA ALA A 209 -0.92 -3.49 23.32
C ALA A 209 -2.24 -3.23 24.06
N PRO A 210 -2.20 -2.72 25.31
CA PRO A 210 -3.40 -2.24 26.01
C PRO A 210 -4.12 -1.14 25.21
N ALA A 211 -5.45 -1.05 25.35
CA ALA A 211 -6.27 -0.10 24.60
C ALA A 211 -5.76 1.35 24.69
N ALA A 212 -5.41 1.79 25.90
CA ALA A 212 -4.88 3.13 26.19
C ALA A 212 -3.56 3.46 25.48
N ALA A 213 -2.80 2.46 25.04
CA ALA A 213 -1.53 2.69 24.34
C ALA A 213 -1.74 3.03 22.86
N CYS A 214 -2.81 2.52 22.22
CA CYS A 214 -2.99 2.65 20.78
C CYS A 214 -4.46 2.79 20.38
N ALA A 215 -5.30 1.81 20.75
CA ALA A 215 -6.67 1.70 20.27
C ALA A 215 -7.51 2.94 20.61
N ASP A 216 -7.38 3.50 21.81
CA ASP A 216 -8.18 4.66 22.24
C ASP A 216 -7.94 5.89 21.36
N CYS A 217 -6.67 6.16 21.01
CA CYS A 217 -6.33 7.26 20.11
C CYS A 217 -6.85 7.02 18.69
N HIS A 218 -6.74 5.78 18.20
CA HIS A 218 -7.27 5.40 16.90
C HIS A 218 -8.80 5.52 16.85
N ALA A 219 -9.52 5.03 17.86
CA ALA A 219 -10.97 5.14 17.95
C ALA A 219 -11.45 6.59 17.94
N ALA A 220 -10.71 7.48 18.61
CA ALA A 220 -11.09 8.88 18.71
C ALA A 220 -10.78 9.71 17.45
N ASN A 221 -9.79 9.30 16.63
CA ASN A 221 -9.22 10.19 15.60
C ASN A 221 -9.11 9.58 14.19
N ALA A 222 -9.27 8.27 14.03
CA ALA A 222 -9.22 7.61 12.74
C ALA A 222 -10.41 8.02 11.86
N THR A 223 -10.21 8.02 10.54
CA THR A 223 -11.24 8.45 9.59
C THR A 223 -12.11 7.32 9.09
N LYS A 224 -11.64 6.07 9.19
CA LYS A 224 -12.40 4.90 8.78
C LYS A 224 -12.03 3.70 9.63
N GLU A 225 -13.02 3.17 10.33
CA GLU A 225 -12.79 2.17 11.38
C GLU A 225 -11.70 2.67 12.33
N MET A 226 -10.66 1.87 12.58
CA MET A 226 -9.52 2.23 13.42
C MET A 226 -8.30 2.70 12.60
N VAL A 227 -8.50 3.10 11.33
CA VAL A 227 -7.42 3.45 10.39
C VAL A 227 -7.51 4.91 9.95
N PHE A 228 -6.38 5.62 9.98
CA PHE A 228 -6.25 6.99 9.47
C PHE A 228 -6.24 7.04 7.93
N SER A 229 -7.27 6.47 7.30
CA SER A 229 -7.38 6.27 5.85
C SER A 229 -7.19 7.54 5.01
N LYS A 230 -7.49 8.73 5.56
CA LYS A 230 -7.29 10.00 4.85
C LYS A 230 -5.85 10.22 4.36
N PHE A 231 -4.85 9.63 5.03
CA PHE A 231 -3.45 9.73 4.62
C PHE A 231 -3.07 8.77 3.49
N TYR A 232 -3.96 7.85 3.14
CA TYR A 232 -3.74 6.73 2.22
C TYR A 232 -4.79 6.66 1.10
N ALA A 233 -5.70 7.64 1.04
CA ALA A 233 -6.82 7.68 0.10
C ALA A 233 -6.39 7.50 -1.37
N PRO A 234 -5.28 8.08 -1.88
CA PRO A 234 -4.89 7.90 -3.29
C PRO A 234 -4.63 6.45 -3.71
N ILE A 235 -4.39 5.54 -2.77
CA ILE A 235 -4.15 4.12 -3.05
C ILE A 235 -5.32 3.27 -2.58
N LEU A 236 -5.85 3.54 -1.38
CA LEU A 236 -7.02 2.83 -0.85
C LEU A 236 -8.26 3.00 -1.72
N ASP A 237 -8.48 4.21 -2.24
CA ASP A 237 -9.68 4.56 -2.99
C ASP A 237 -9.39 4.70 -4.50
N ALA A 238 -8.27 4.13 -4.97
CA ALA A 238 -7.94 4.07 -6.40
C ALA A 238 -8.94 3.16 -7.14
N GLU A 239 -9.44 3.64 -8.28
CA GLU A 239 -10.35 2.93 -9.19
C GLU A 239 -9.64 1.88 -10.06
#